data_AF-A0A0U3FW37-F1
#
_entry.id   AF-A0A0U3FW37-F1
#
_cell.length_a   1.000
_cell.length_b   1.000
_cell.length_c   1.000
_cell.angle_alpha   90.00
_cell.angle_beta   90.00
_cell.angle_gamma   90.00
#
_symmetry.space_group_name_H-M   'P 1'
#
loop_
_entity.id
_entity.type
_entity.pdbx_description
1 polymer ?
#
loop_
_entity_poly.entity_id
_entity_poly.type
_entity_poly.pdbx_seq_one_letter_code
_entity_poly.pdbx_strand_id
1 'polypeptide(L)'
;MSLGLALAIFGAAIAAGLAGIGSAKGVQISGEAAAGVVAERPEMFGKMLVLQALPGTQGIYGFLTAVLIMVQIGILGGTPLDLSLYQGMSFLAAGFPIGIVGLLSGIAQGKAAAASIHMTAKDESAFAKGITITAIVETYAILALLVSILLIYSIQL
;
A
#
# COMPACT_ATOMS: atom_id res chain seq x y z
N MET A 1 -0.25 29.21 -6.65
CA MET A 1 0.05 27.99 -5.86
C MET A 1 1.26 28.30 -5.01
N SER A 2 1.13 28.31 -3.68
CA SER A 2 2.28 28.54 -2.80
C SER A 2 3.19 27.33 -2.76
N LEU A 3 4.46 27.55 -2.38
CA LEU A 3 5.43 26.47 -2.23
C LEU A 3 4.97 25.44 -1.19
N GLY A 4 4.30 25.88 -0.12
CA GLY A 4 3.71 24.99 0.88
C GLY A 4 2.67 24.05 0.27
N LEU A 5 1.76 24.59 -0.56
CA LEU A 5 0.76 23.78 -1.27
C LEU A 5 1.41 22.76 -2.21
N ALA A 6 2.45 23.16 -2.96
CA ALA A 6 3.18 22.25 -3.84
C ALA A 6 3.83 21.08 -3.08
N LEU A 7 4.42 21.35 -1.90
CA LEU A 7 5.03 20.32 -1.06
C LEU A 7 3.99 19.36 -0.47
N ALA A 8 2.82 19.84 -0.07
CA ALA A 8 1.74 18.98 0.40
C ALA A 8 1.23 18.03 -0.69
N ILE A 9 1.07 18.52 -1.92
CA ILE A 9 0.75 17.70 -3.10
C ILE A 9 1.84 16.65 -3.32
N PHE A 10 3.10 17.02 -3.18
CA PHE A 10 4.21 16.07 -3.30
C PHE A 10 4.15 14.98 -2.21
N GLY A 11 3.74 15.32 -0.98
CA GLY A 11 3.45 14.35 0.08
C GLY A 11 2.40 13.32 -0.31
N ALA A 12 1.29 13.78 -0.87
CA ALA A 12 0.24 12.91 -1.40
C ALA A 12 0.77 12.00 -2.53
N ALA A 13 1.58 12.56 -3.45
CA ALA A 13 2.19 11.80 -4.54
C ALA A 13 3.17 10.73 -4.03
N ILE A 14 3.96 11.02 -3.00
CA ILE A 14 4.88 10.06 -2.37
C ILE A 14 4.11 8.92 -1.70
N ALA A 15 3.05 9.24 -0.95
CA ALA A 15 2.22 8.24 -0.27
C ALA A 15 1.60 7.25 -1.27
N ALA A 16 0.93 7.76 -2.30
CA ALA A 16 0.30 6.91 -3.32
C ALA A 16 1.33 6.21 -4.21
N GLY A 17 2.36 6.93 -4.67
CA GLY A 17 3.33 6.45 -5.63
C GLY A 17 4.17 5.30 -5.08
N LEU A 18 4.82 5.50 -3.93
CA LEU A 18 5.71 4.48 -3.37
C LEU A 18 4.96 3.24 -2.90
N ALA A 19 3.84 3.42 -2.19
CA ALA A 19 3.03 2.28 -1.73
C ALA A 19 2.40 1.52 -2.91
N GLY A 20 1.97 2.24 -3.95
CA GLY A 20 1.48 1.65 -5.20
C GLY A 20 2.53 0.81 -5.93
N ILE A 21 3.78 1.27 -5.99
CA ILE A 21 4.90 0.47 -6.54
C ILE A 21 5.10 -0.81 -5.72
N GLY A 22 5.04 -0.72 -4.38
CA GLY A 22 5.12 -1.88 -3.50
C GLY A 22 4.09 -2.94 -3.81
N SER A 23 2.82 -2.54 -3.92
CA SER A 23 1.73 -3.44 -4.28
C SER A 23 1.84 -3.99 -5.70
N ALA A 24 2.15 -3.16 -6.69
CA ALA A 24 2.33 -3.62 -8.07
C ALA A 24 3.42 -4.69 -8.15
N LYS A 25 4.55 -4.49 -7.46
CA LYS A 25 5.63 -5.47 -7.43
C LYS A 25 5.27 -6.71 -6.62
N GLY A 26 4.57 -6.56 -5.50
CA GLY A 26 4.10 -7.68 -4.69
C GLY A 26 3.13 -8.59 -5.44
N VAL A 27 2.14 -8.00 -6.11
CA VAL A 27 1.16 -8.71 -6.95
C VAL A 27 1.82 -9.36 -8.16
N GLN A 28 2.84 -8.72 -8.77
CA GLN A 28 3.63 -9.36 -9.83
C GLN A 28 4.30 -10.65 -9.32
N ILE A 29 5.02 -10.58 -8.19
CA ILE A 29 5.76 -11.72 -7.63
C ILE A 29 4.84 -12.89 -7.31
N SER A 30 3.71 -12.62 -6.65
CA SER A 30 2.74 -13.66 -6.33
C SER A 30 2.00 -14.17 -7.57
N GLY A 31 1.76 -13.31 -8.56
CA GLY A 31 1.13 -13.66 -9.83
C GLY A 31 1.97 -14.59 -10.70
N GLU A 32 3.28 -14.40 -10.75
CA GLU A 32 4.20 -15.33 -11.42
C GLU A 32 4.12 -16.74 -10.81
N ALA A 33 4.06 -16.85 -9.48
CA ALA A 33 3.88 -18.11 -8.79
C ALA A 33 2.48 -18.72 -9.03
N ALA A 34 1.43 -17.90 -8.97
CA ALA A 34 0.05 -18.32 -9.22
C ALA A 34 -0.12 -18.88 -10.64
N ALA A 35 0.43 -18.19 -11.65
CA ALA A 35 0.37 -18.62 -13.04
C ALA A 35 1.04 -19.99 -13.24
N GLY A 36 2.18 -20.24 -12.59
CA GLY A 36 2.83 -21.55 -12.62
C GLY A 36 1.97 -22.68 -12.06
N VAL A 37 1.21 -22.43 -10.99
CA VAL A 37 0.28 -23.42 -10.42
C VAL A 37 -0.93 -23.64 -11.32
N VAL A 38 -1.53 -22.56 -11.82
CA VAL A 38 -2.75 -22.60 -12.64
C VAL A 38 -2.50 -23.24 -14.02
N ALA A 39 -1.27 -23.17 -14.55
CA ALA A 39 -0.89 -23.85 -15.78
C ALA A 39 -1.03 -25.39 -15.69
N GLU A 40 -0.73 -25.96 -14.52
CA GLU A 40 -0.83 -27.40 -14.27
C GLU A 40 -2.16 -27.80 -13.62
N ARG A 41 -2.74 -26.89 -12.82
CA ARG A 41 -3.96 -27.13 -12.02
C ARG A 41 -4.96 -25.95 -12.14
N PRO A 42 -5.69 -25.84 -13.27
CA PRO A 42 -6.60 -24.73 -13.54
C PRO A 42 -7.72 -24.57 -12.49
N GLU A 43 -8.15 -25.66 -11.88
CA GLU A 43 -9.17 -25.70 -10.82
C GLU A 43 -8.76 -24.92 -9.56
N MET A 44 -7.45 -24.70 -9.35
CA MET A 44 -6.93 -23.96 -8.20
C MET A 44 -6.98 -22.43 -8.38
N PHE A 45 -7.42 -21.92 -9.54
CA PHE A 45 -7.40 -20.50 -9.89
C PHE A 45 -7.96 -19.59 -8.79
N GLY A 46 -9.12 -19.92 -8.22
CA GLY A 46 -9.75 -19.09 -7.18
C GLY A 46 -8.89 -18.93 -5.93
N LYS A 47 -8.22 -20.01 -5.47
CA LYS A 47 -7.31 -19.96 -4.32
C LYS A 47 -6.06 -19.15 -4.65
N MET A 48 -5.49 -19.34 -5.85
CA MET A 48 -4.30 -18.62 -6.28
C MET A 48 -4.57 -17.12 -6.42
N LEU A 49 -5.74 -16.74 -6.95
CA LEU A 49 -6.18 -15.36 -7.07
C LEU A 49 -6.26 -14.66 -5.71
N VAL A 50 -6.80 -15.33 -4.70
CA VAL A 50 -6.88 -14.78 -3.34
C VAL A 50 -5.48 -14.51 -2.78
N LEU A 51 -4.58 -15.50 -2.81
CA LEU A 51 -3.21 -15.32 -2.30
C LEU A 51 -2.43 -14.27 -3.09
N GLN A 52 -2.63 -14.22 -4.42
CA GLN A 52 -2.02 -13.21 -5.28
C GLN A 52 -2.49 -11.80 -4.96
N ALA A 53 -3.75 -11.61 -4.56
CA ALA A 53 -4.33 -10.29 -4.32
C ALA A 53 -3.91 -9.66 -2.99
N LEU A 54 -3.48 -10.46 -2.00
CA LEU A 54 -3.12 -9.98 -0.67
C LEU A 54 -2.06 -8.85 -0.65
N PRO A 55 -0.98 -8.87 -1.45
CA PRO A 55 -0.01 -7.77 -1.52
C PRO A 55 -0.55 -6.47 -2.14
N GLY A 56 -1.82 -6.42 -2.54
CA GLY A 56 -2.46 -5.23 -3.12
C GLY A 56 -2.87 -4.15 -2.11
N THR A 57 -2.88 -4.45 -0.81
CA THR A 57 -3.48 -3.55 0.19
C THR A 57 -2.62 -2.32 0.50
N GLN A 58 -1.29 -2.41 0.38
CA GLN A 58 -0.38 -1.27 0.58
C GLN A 58 -0.69 -0.10 -0.36
N GLY A 59 -0.97 -0.39 -1.64
CA GLY A 59 -1.36 0.62 -2.62
C GLY A 59 -2.66 1.32 -2.24
N ILE A 60 -3.63 0.59 -1.70
CA ILE A 60 -4.90 1.17 -1.20
C ILE A 60 -4.63 2.10 -0.02
N TYR A 61 -3.75 1.72 0.90
CA TYR A 61 -3.38 2.55 2.05
C TYR A 61 -2.69 3.84 1.62
N GLY A 62 -1.72 3.76 0.71
CA GLY A 62 -1.06 4.94 0.15
C GLY A 62 -2.02 5.85 -0.61
N PHE A 63 -2.93 5.28 -1.40
CA PHE A 63 -3.99 6.03 -2.09
C PHE A 63 -4.92 6.74 -1.10
N LEU A 64 -5.37 6.04 -0.05
CA LEU A 64 -6.19 6.64 1.00
C LEU A 64 -5.47 7.82 1.67
N THR A 65 -4.20 7.65 2.05
CA THR A 65 -3.39 8.74 2.64
C THR A 65 -3.28 9.93 1.70
N ALA A 66 -3.05 9.70 0.40
CA ALA A 66 -2.99 10.77 -0.59
C ALA A 66 -4.33 11.54 -0.69
N VAL A 67 -5.46 10.81 -0.71
CA VAL A 67 -6.80 11.43 -0.71
C VAL A 67 -7.01 12.26 0.55
N LEU A 68 -6.65 11.74 1.74
CA LEU A 68 -6.79 12.47 2.98
C LEU A 68 -5.97 13.78 2.98
N ILE A 69 -4.72 13.75 2.48
CA ILE A 69 -3.92 14.97 2.31
C ILE A 69 -4.62 15.95 1.37
N MET A 70 -5.08 15.50 0.20
CA MET A 70 -5.71 16.37 -0.81
C MET A 70 -7.04 16.98 -0.35
N VAL A 71 -7.83 16.24 0.44
CA VAL A 71 -9.02 16.77 1.12
C VAL A 71 -8.62 17.85 2.11
N GLN A 72 -7.59 17.58 2.92
CA GLN A 72 -7.23 18.45 4.03
C GLN A 72 -6.60 19.77 3.61
N ILE A 73 -5.96 19.81 2.44
CA ILE A 73 -5.43 21.04 1.84
C ILE A 73 -6.43 21.74 0.90
N GLY A 74 -7.68 21.25 0.81
CA GLY A 74 -8.77 21.90 0.09
C GLY A 74 -8.76 21.75 -1.44
N ILE A 75 -7.82 20.97 -2.01
CA ILE A 75 -7.69 20.80 -3.47
C ILE A 75 -8.92 20.11 -4.07
N LEU A 76 -9.40 19.03 -3.45
CA LEU A 76 -10.57 18.30 -3.95
C LEU A 76 -11.88 19.07 -3.76
N GLY A 77 -11.91 20.05 -2.85
CA GLY A 77 -13.06 20.91 -2.61
C GLY A 77 -13.14 22.14 -3.53
N GLY A 78 -12.12 22.37 -4.39
CA GLY A 78 -12.07 23.53 -5.27
C GLY A 78 -11.63 24.84 -4.60
N THR A 79 -11.28 24.80 -3.30
CA THR A 79 -10.76 25.95 -2.55
C THR A 79 -9.42 25.59 -1.90
N PRO A 80 -8.32 25.53 -2.67
CA PRO A 80 -7.00 25.21 -2.14
C PRO A 80 -6.56 26.21 -1.09
N LEU A 81 -6.10 25.70 0.05
CA LEU A 81 -5.58 26.53 1.13
C LEU A 81 -4.22 27.14 0.76
N ASP A 82 -3.97 28.35 1.23
CA ASP A 82 -2.62 28.94 1.16
C ASP A 82 -1.79 28.45 2.34
N LEU A 83 -0.88 27.51 2.07
CA LEU A 83 -0.07 26.88 3.10
C LEU A 83 1.28 27.57 3.27
N SER A 84 1.67 27.78 4.51
CA SER A 84 3.05 28.11 4.86
C SER A 84 4.02 27.00 4.43
N LEU A 85 5.30 27.36 4.30
CA LEU A 85 6.36 26.38 4.01
C LEU A 85 6.38 25.25 5.06
N TYR A 86 6.22 25.59 6.34
CA TYR A 86 6.22 24.62 7.44
C TYR A 86 5.07 23.62 7.33
N GLN A 87 3.84 24.08 7.04
CA GLN A 87 2.68 23.21 6.83
C GLN A 87 2.90 22.29 5.61
N GLY A 88 3.40 22.84 4.50
CA GLY A 88 3.70 22.06 3.30
C GLY A 88 4.72 20.94 3.54
N MET A 89 5.83 21.25 4.21
CA MET A 89 6.82 20.25 4.59
C MET A 89 6.25 19.19 5.55
N SER A 90 5.33 19.59 6.44
CA SER A 90 4.70 18.66 7.37
C SER A 90 3.81 17.64 6.65
N PHE A 91 3.02 18.06 5.65
CA PHE A 91 2.25 17.13 4.81
C PHE A 91 3.14 16.25 3.94
N LEU A 92 4.25 16.79 3.42
CA LEU A 92 5.26 16.00 2.74
C LEU A 92 5.83 14.91 3.65
N ALA A 93 6.24 15.28 4.86
CA ALA A 93 6.72 14.36 5.89
C ALA A 93 5.69 13.29 6.24
N ALA A 94 4.41 13.66 6.32
CA ALA A 94 3.31 12.75 6.64
C ALA A 94 3.06 11.69 5.56
N GLY A 95 3.45 11.92 4.30
CA GLY A 95 3.32 10.93 3.22
C GLY A 95 4.39 9.83 3.23
N PHE A 96 5.55 10.08 3.85
CA PHE A 96 6.69 9.15 3.82
C PHE A 96 6.47 7.82 4.57
N PRO A 97 5.89 7.78 5.78
CA PRO A 97 5.77 6.53 6.52
C PRO A 97 5.03 5.47 5.72
N ILE A 98 3.82 5.75 5.23
CA ILE A 98 3.08 4.80 4.39
C ILE A 98 3.72 4.61 3.01
N GLY A 99 4.34 5.63 2.43
CA GLY A 99 5.02 5.50 1.13
C GLY A 99 6.17 4.48 1.19
N ILE A 100 7.13 4.69 2.11
CA ILE A 100 8.32 3.84 2.25
C ILE A 100 7.95 2.46 2.77
N VAL A 101 7.16 2.39 3.85
CA VAL A 101 6.79 1.09 4.42
C VAL A 101 5.86 0.34 3.47
N GLY A 102 4.95 1.01 2.78
CA GLY A 102 4.10 0.41 1.75
C GLY A 102 4.90 -0.18 0.60
N LEU A 103 5.94 0.53 0.12
CA LEU A 103 6.85 0.01 -0.90
C LEU A 103 7.52 -1.30 -0.45
N LEU A 104 8.15 -1.29 0.72
CA LEU A 104 8.95 -2.42 1.20
C LEU A 104 8.06 -3.60 1.64
N SER A 105 6.98 -3.31 2.36
CA SER A 105 6.06 -4.33 2.88
C SER A 105 5.24 -4.98 1.77
N GLY A 106 4.82 -4.25 0.73
CA GLY A 106 4.12 -4.85 -0.43
C GLY A 106 4.99 -5.87 -1.15
N ILE A 107 6.28 -5.55 -1.35
CA ILE A 107 7.26 -6.50 -1.94
C ILE A 107 7.46 -7.71 -1.03
N ALA A 108 7.62 -7.50 0.28
CA ALA A 108 7.79 -8.58 1.24
C ALA A 108 6.56 -9.49 1.31
N GLN A 109 5.36 -8.91 1.29
CA GLN A 109 4.09 -9.63 1.30
C GLN A 109 3.90 -10.42 0.00
N GLY A 110 4.33 -9.88 -1.14
CA GLY A 110 4.36 -10.62 -2.41
C GLY A 110 5.23 -11.87 -2.35
N LYS A 111 6.41 -11.79 -1.74
CA LYS A 111 7.30 -12.95 -1.53
C LYS A 111 6.66 -13.99 -0.59
N ALA A 112 6.02 -13.54 0.49
CA ALA A 112 5.29 -14.41 1.41
C ALA A 112 4.09 -15.09 0.73
N ALA A 113 3.36 -14.35 -0.11
CA ALA A 113 2.26 -14.86 -0.92
C ALA A 113 2.74 -15.92 -1.93
N ALA A 114 3.84 -15.67 -2.64
CA ALA A 114 4.42 -16.64 -3.56
C ALA A 114 4.82 -17.96 -2.86
N ALA A 115 5.45 -17.87 -1.69
CA ALA A 115 5.75 -19.05 -0.88
C ALA A 115 4.47 -19.78 -0.42
N SER A 116 3.44 -19.04 -0.03
CA SER A 116 2.13 -19.58 0.36
C SER A 116 1.40 -20.25 -0.81
N ILE A 117 1.54 -19.73 -2.02
CA ILE A 117 1.04 -20.32 -3.27
C ILE A 117 1.70 -21.68 -3.50
N HIS A 118 3.03 -21.76 -3.42
CA HIS A 118 3.74 -23.04 -3.58
C HIS A 118 3.40 -24.05 -2.49
N MET A 119 3.20 -23.60 -1.25
CA MET A 119 2.72 -24.45 -0.16
C MET A 119 1.32 -25.00 -0.45
N THR A 120 0.40 -24.12 -0.85
CA THR A 120 -0.99 -24.50 -1.17
C THR A 120 -1.08 -25.43 -2.37
N ALA A 121 -0.19 -25.27 -3.37
CA ALA A 121 -0.09 -26.17 -4.51
C ALA A 121 0.32 -27.59 -4.12
N LYS A 122 1.12 -27.76 -3.05
CA LYS A 122 1.51 -29.07 -2.52
C LYS A 122 0.43 -29.69 -1.64
N ASP A 123 -0.20 -28.87 -0.81
CA ASP A 123 -1.27 -29.28 0.11
C ASP A 123 -2.36 -28.21 0.13
N GLU A 124 -3.48 -28.50 -0.53
CA GLU A 124 -4.61 -27.57 -0.64
C GLU A 124 -5.23 -27.21 0.72
N SER A 125 -5.09 -28.07 1.72
CA SER A 125 -5.57 -27.81 3.09
C SER A 125 -4.76 -26.71 3.78
N ALA A 126 -3.55 -26.43 3.29
CA ALA A 126 -2.69 -25.36 3.79
C ALA A 126 -3.11 -23.96 3.30
N PHE A 127 -4.12 -23.83 2.44
CA PHE A 127 -4.59 -22.55 1.90
C PHE A 127 -4.84 -21.49 2.99
N ALA A 128 -5.60 -21.85 4.03
CA ALA A 128 -5.90 -20.96 5.14
C ALA A 128 -4.64 -20.52 5.90
N LYS A 129 -3.67 -21.43 6.09
CA LYS A 129 -2.37 -21.11 6.68
C LYS A 129 -1.57 -20.15 5.79
N GLY A 130 -1.65 -20.32 4.47
CA GLY A 130 -1.02 -19.44 3.49
C GLY A 130 -1.54 -18.01 3.54
N ILE A 131 -2.87 -17.84 3.72
CA ILE A 131 -3.46 -16.51 3.95
C ILE A 131 -2.86 -15.90 5.22
N THR A 132 -2.86 -16.63 6.33
CA THR A 132 -2.36 -16.13 7.62
C THR A 132 -0.89 -15.71 7.55
N ILE A 133 -0.02 -16.54 6.97
CA ILE A 133 1.41 -16.23 6.81
C ILE A 133 1.61 -14.94 6.01
N THR A 134 0.84 -14.80 4.92
CA THR A 134 0.92 -13.62 4.06
C THR A 134 0.40 -12.37 4.78
N ALA A 135 -0.70 -12.48 5.52
CA ALA A 135 -1.35 -11.35 6.20
C ALA A 135 -0.53 -10.80 7.38
N ILE A 136 0.35 -11.58 8.01
CA ILE A 136 1.19 -11.06 9.12
C ILE A 136 2.09 -9.91 8.66
N VAL A 137 2.54 -9.92 7.39
CA VAL A 137 3.35 -8.81 6.82
C VAL A 137 2.56 -7.49 6.80
N GLU A 138 1.25 -7.56 6.61
CA GLU A 138 0.35 -6.40 6.52
C GLU A 138 0.35 -5.53 7.79
N THR A 139 0.65 -6.13 8.95
CA THR A 139 0.65 -5.42 10.24
C THR A 139 1.57 -4.19 10.21
N TYR A 140 2.73 -4.29 9.56
CA TYR A 140 3.67 -3.17 9.45
C TYR A 140 3.14 -2.04 8.55
N ALA A 141 2.40 -2.38 7.49
CA ALA A 141 1.78 -1.39 6.61
C ALA A 141 0.66 -0.62 7.33
N ILE A 142 -0.16 -1.31 8.13
CA ILE A 142 -1.23 -0.69 8.93
C ILE A 142 -0.64 0.28 9.96
N LEU A 143 0.45 -0.08 10.65
CA LEU A 143 1.12 0.82 11.59
C LEU A 143 1.65 2.08 10.89
N ALA A 144 2.23 1.94 9.70
CA ALA A 144 2.72 3.08 8.92
C ALA A 144 1.59 3.98 8.40
N LEU A 145 0.46 3.39 7.99
CA LEU A 145 -0.75 4.11 7.65
C LEU A 145 -1.25 4.93 8.85
N LEU A 146 -1.35 4.30 10.03
CA LEU A 146 -1.80 4.98 11.25
C LEU A 146 -0.90 6.18 11.58
N VAL A 147 0.42 6.02 11.51
CA VAL A 147 1.36 7.13 11.72
C VAL A 147 1.11 8.27 10.72
N SER A 148 0.94 7.95 9.44
CA SER A 148 0.68 8.94 8.39
C SER A 148 -0.62 9.72 8.65
N ILE A 149 -1.69 9.02 9.05
CA ILE A 149 -2.99 9.62 9.41
C ILE A 149 -2.85 10.54 10.63
N LEU A 150 -2.18 10.07 11.70
CA LEU A 150 -1.99 10.87 12.90
C LEU A 150 -1.19 12.15 12.62
N LEU A 151 -0.15 12.06 11.78
CA LEU A 151 0.61 13.23 11.34
C LEU A 151 -0.27 14.22 10.58
N ILE A 152 -1.03 13.76 9.57
CA ILE A 152 -1.96 14.59 8.78
C ILE A 152 -2.90 15.40 9.69
N TYR A 153 -3.54 14.76 10.66
CA TYR A 153 -4.52 15.41 11.53
C TYR A 153 -3.90 16.21 12.68
N SER A 154 -2.60 16.12 12.92
CA SER A 154 -1.88 16.95 13.90
C SER A 154 -1.43 18.30 13.35
N ILE A 155 -1.44 18.48 12.02
CA ILE A 155 -1.03 19.72 11.37
C ILE A 155 -2.13 20.76 11.56
N GLN A 156 -1.78 21.90 12.16
CA GLN A 156 -2.67 23.05 12.29
C GLN A 156 -2.66 23.85 10.99
N LEU A 157 -3.84 24.06 10.40
CA LEU A 157 -4.06 24.77 9.15
C LEU A 157 -4.33 26.26 9.38
#